data_AF-A0A1L7XPC4-F1
#
_entry.id   AF-A0A1L7XPC4-F1
#
_cell.length_a   1.000
_cell.length_b   1.000
_cell.length_c   1.000
_cell.angle_alpha   90.00
_cell.angle_beta   90.00
_cell.angle_gamma   90.00
#
_symmetry.space_group_name_H-M   'P 1'
#
loop_
_entity.id
_entity.type
_entity.pdbx_description
1 polymer ?
#
loop_
_entity_poly.entity_id
_entity_poly.type
_entity_poly.pdbx_seq_one_letter_code
_entity_poly.pdbx_strand_id
1 'polypeptide(L)'
;MAAPAQTVSGTAPDIVTGLPASDPAPKNLNIGAINPYALAEVVLGKKLDWSDPKTANLVSDALETNYNELFDPKFNSPIYAGLKLNPNGTTEIAKPAEITFIKNVDRLTPSFSSVKKVSDLEHFGIKDIASSPVQQAWLDKGKLNLVLEAPPSLNKKITNLSMPKSIFDLLSSTAHTGSGTSVAWTPSGYTWKDIGQFFKDSTQYNDPVQGALADCWLISALSAVAWADPYGIVERNRSTGTDDTSHTNAIQFYSQPGGRDAPSALVEATDAVVVDSSNNVLYCRSREGGEIWPDVYEKAFAKWTTQNTTDQPDITTLAYGDAAKACGQLMGKTPYYYDTSSRTPDQLWTIVRANSLSFKTITPMVAWTYGSGSQYSGSNIVANHAYTVLGWAFQGGKEYIVLRNPWGVTEPTGLNTYQGLLSFFDESFWRPINTIGNDGVFALEASAFKLYYAGIGGAK
;
A
#
# COMPACT_ATOMS: atom_id res chain seq x y z
N MET A 1 -45.95 5.81 -28.41
CA MET A 1 -45.63 7.24 -28.22
C MET A 1 -44.54 7.31 -27.16
N ALA A 2 -43.32 7.61 -27.58
CA ALA A 2 -42.16 7.71 -26.69
C ALA A 2 -42.20 9.05 -25.95
N ALA A 3 -41.99 9.03 -24.63
CA ALA A 3 -41.82 10.23 -23.82
C ALA A 3 -40.46 10.89 -24.14
N PRO A 4 -40.37 12.23 -24.11
CA PRO A 4 -39.17 12.93 -24.55
C PRO A 4 -38.04 12.80 -23.52
N ALA A 5 -36.82 12.59 -24.04
CA ALA A 5 -35.60 12.66 -23.26
C ALA A 5 -35.41 14.09 -22.72
N GLN A 6 -35.28 14.22 -21.39
CA GLN A 6 -34.83 15.46 -20.78
C GLN A 6 -33.32 15.59 -20.99
N THR A 7 -32.94 16.44 -21.94
CA THR A 7 -31.57 16.96 -22.06
C THR A 7 -31.30 17.92 -20.90
N VAL A 8 -30.60 17.45 -19.88
CA VAL A 8 -30.01 18.33 -18.85
C VAL A 8 -28.75 18.93 -19.46
N SER A 9 -28.86 20.15 -20.00
CA SER A 9 -27.71 20.96 -20.40
C SER A 9 -27.02 21.49 -19.13
N GLY A 10 -26.12 20.69 -18.56
CA GLY A 10 -25.18 21.16 -17.54
C GLY A 10 -24.04 21.90 -18.22
N THR A 11 -24.03 23.22 -18.13
CA THR A 11 -22.84 24.03 -18.39
C THR A 11 -21.70 23.55 -17.47
N ALA A 12 -20.50 23.37 -18.03
CA ALA A 12 -19.31 22.99 -17.29
C ALA A 12 -19.14 23.90 -16.05
N PRO A 13 -18.97 23.35 -14.82
CA PRO A 13 -18.78 24.20 -13.67
C PRO A 13 -17.42 24.90 -13.77
N ASP A 14 -17.48 26.20 -13.48
CA ASP A 14 -16.40 27.17 -13.46
C ASP A 14 -15.11 26.66 -12.81
N ILE A 15 -13.99 27.20 -13.30
CA ILE A 15 -12.68 27.15 -12.63
C ILE A 15 -12.91 27.56 -11.17
N VAL A 16 -12.68 26.64 -10.24
CA VAL A 16 -12.82 26.88 -8.80
C VAL A 16 -11.83 27.98 -8.39
N THR A 17 -12.28 29.22 -8.35
CA THR A 17 -11.53 30.34 -7.77
C THR A 17 -11.53 30.17 -6.26
N GLY A 18 -10.36 30.22 -5.61
CA GLY A 18 -10.26 30.22 -4.14
C GLY A 18 -9.87 28.89 -3.50
N LEU A 19 -9.16 27.99 -4.21
CA LEU A 19 -8.51 26.86 -3.56
C LEU A 19 -7.60 27.35 -2.41
N PRO A 20 -7.61 26.68 -1.25
CA PRO A 20 -6.67 26.99 -0.19
C PRO A 20 -5.24 26.80 -0.71
N ALA A 21 -4.32 27.63 -0.21
CA ALA A 21 -2.90 27.40 -0.42
C ALA A 21 -2.51 25.99 0.05
N SER A 22 -1.51 25.40 -0.62
CA SER A 22 -0.90 24.16 -0.13
C SER A 22 -0.41 24.37 1.29
N ASP A 23 -0.65 23.37 2.14
CA ASP A 23 -0.03 23.32 3.44
C ASP A 23 1.48 23.02 3.29
N PRO A 24 2.30 23.32 4.31
CA PRO A 24 3.70 22.93 4.34
C PRO A 24 3.84 21.40 4.23
N ALA A 25 4.91 20.95 3.56
CA ALA A 25 5.22 19.53 3.49
C ALA A 25 5.33 18.92 4.91
N PRO A 26 4.67 17.78 5.18
CA PRO A 26 4.75 17.11 6.47
C PRO A 26 6.20 16.71 6.79
N LYS A 27 6.61 16.87 8.04
CA LYS A 27 7.93 16.43 8.49
C LYS A 27 7.93 14.93 8.73
N ASN A 28 8.86 14.20 8.10
CA ASN A 28 9.10 12.77 8.33
C ASN A 28 7.86 11.89 8.16
N LEU A 29 7.17 12.05 7.03
CA LEU A 29 6.01 11.22 6.69
C LEU A 29 6.48 9.78 6.36
N ASN A 30 6.06 8.81 7.17
CA ASN A 30 6.44 7.39 7.06
C ASN A 30 5.21 6.52 6.74
N ILE A 31 4.49 6.86 5.67
CA ILE A 31 3.31 6.12 5.24
C ILE A 31 3.74 4.83 4.55
N GLY A 32 3.20 3.70 5.00
CA GLY A 32 3.53 2.39 4.48
C GLY A 32 2.84 1.27 5.26
N ALA A 33 2.16 0.39 4.52
CA ALA A 33 1.62 -0.87 4.99
C ALA A 33 1.84 -1.92 3.90
N ILE A 34 2.38 -3.08 4.26
CA ILE A 34 2.66 -4.18 3.33
C ILE A 34 1.35 -4.79 2.85
N ASN A 35 1.28 -5.23 1.59
CA ASN A 35 0.14 -6.01 1.12
C ASN A 35 0.02 -7.31 1.94
N PRO A 36 -1.08 -7.52 2.70
CA PRO A 36 -1.22 -8.66 3.60
C PRO A 36 -1.24 -9.99 2.84
N TYR A 37 -1.76 -10.01 1.61
CA TYR A 37 -1.77 -11.21 0.78
C TYR A 37 -0.36 -11.57 0.32
N ALA A 38 0.40 -10.59 -0.18
CA ALA A 38 1.80 -10.80 -0.57
C ALA A 38 2.68 -11.20 0.63
N LEU A 39 2.46 -10.59 1.80
CA LEU A 39 3.17 -10.99 3.02
C LEU A 39 2.81 -12.43 3.42
N ALA A 40 1.54 -12.81 3.37
CA ALA A 40 1.12 -14.18 3.66
C ALA A 40 1.75 -15.18 2.67
N GLU A 41 1.88 -14.85 1.39
CA GLU A 41 2.60 -15.67 0.41
C GLU A 41 4.08 -15.86 0.79
N VAL A 42 4.75 -14.80 1.27
CA VAL A 42 6.13 -14.89 1.78
C VAL A 42 6.21 -15.78 3.01
N VAL A 43 5.26 -15.65 3.95
CA VAL A 43 5.24 -16.48 5.18
C VAL A 43 4.97 -17.96 4.84
N LEU A 44 4.07 -18.23 3.89
CA LEU A 44 3.66 -19.58 3.52
C LEU A 44 4.59 -20.24 2.49
N GLY A 45 5.40 -19.45 1.77
CA GLY A 45 6.24 -19.92 0.68
C GLY A 45 5.47 -20.41 -0.55
N LYS A 46 4.24 -19.89 -0.78
CA LYS A 46 3.39 -20.26 -1.92
C LYS A 46 2.45 -19.12 -2.31
N LYS A 47 2.02 -19.10 -3.57
CA LYS A 47 1.00 -18.15 -4.06
C LYS A 47 -0.40 -18.43 -3.51
N LEU A 48 -1.16 -17.36 -3.34
CA LEU A 48 -2.56 -17.37 -2.94
C LEU A 48 -3.42 -16.81 -4.07
N ASP A 49 -4.66 -17.28 -4.17
CA ASP A 49 -5.66 -16.65 -5.04
C ASP A 49 -6.29 -15.48 -4.29
N TRP A 50 -5.89 -14.25 -4.62
CA TRP A 50 -6.37 -13.04 -3.94
C TRP A 50 -7.84 -12.74 -4.27
N SER A 51 -8.42 -13.41 -5.27
CA SER A 51 -9.82 -13.24 -5.65
C SER A 51 -10.77 -14.14 -4.87
N ASP A 52 -10.28 -15.22 -4.24
CA ASP A 52 -11.10 -16.10 -3.41
C ASP A 52 -11.40 -15.43 -2.05
N PRO A 53 -12.68 -15.20 -1.68
CA PRO A 53 -13.04 -14.63 -0.39
C PRO A 53 -12.51 -15.42 0.82
N LYS A 54 -12.23 -16.72 0.66
CA LYS A 54 -11.67 -17.58 1.72
C LYS A 54 -10.20 -17.29 2.00
N THR A 55 -9.50 -16.64 1.06
CA THR A 55 -8.08 -16.32 1.21
C THR A 55 -7.83 -15.37 2.38
N ALA A 56 -8.80 -14.52 2.73
CA ALA A 56 -8.71 -13.67 3.93
C ALA A 56 -8.43 -14.46 5.21
N ASN A 57 -9.03 -15.65 5.36
CA ASN A 57 -8.76 -16.52 6.52
C ASN A 57 -7.35 -17.08 6.49
N LEU A 58 -6.86 -17.51 5.32
CA LEU A 58 -5.48 -17.99 5.16
C LEU A 58 -4.46 -16.89 5.47
N VAL A 59 -4.76 -15.65 5.07
CA VAL A 59 -3.95 -14.48 5.40
C VAL A 59 -3.92 -14.26 6.91
N SER A 60 -5.08 -14.29 7.57
CA SER A 60 -5.14 -14.16 9.03
C SER A 60 -4.38 -15.26 9.77
N ASP A 61 -4.49 -16.50 9.32
CA ASP A 61 -3.79 -17.65 9.90
C ASP A 61 -2.28 -17.52 9.71
N ALA A 62 -1.83 -17.18 8.48
CA ALA A 62 -0.42 -17.03 8.15
C ALA A 62 0.24 -15.86 8.90
N LEU A 63 -0.49 -14.77 9.09
CA LEU A 63 -0.03 -13.56 9.78
C LEU A 63 -0.36 -13.57 11.28
N GLU A 64 -0.96 -14.67 11.76
CA GLU A 64 -1.33 -14.91 13.16
C GLU A 64 -2.16 -13.74 13.75
N THR A 65 -2.92 -13.02 12.93
CA THR A 65 -3.64 -11.79 13.28
C THR A 65 -5.04 -11.79 12.68
N ASN A 66 -6.04 -11.45 13.50
CA ASN A 66 -7.42 -11.32 13.04
C ASN A 66 -7.49 -10.36 11.86
N TYR A 67 -8.28 -10.69 10.83
CA TYR A 67 -8.32 -9.91 9.60
C TYR A 67 -8.65 -8.44 9.84
N ASN A 68 -9.63 -8.18 10.72
CA ASN A 68 -10.07 -6.84 11.09
C ASN A 68 -9.04 -6.03 11.91
N GLU A 69 -8.02 -6.69 12.45
CA GLU A 69 -6.93 -6.07 13.21
C GLU A 69 -5.68 -5.85 12.35
N LEU A 70 -5.59 -6.49 11.17
CA LEU A 70 -4.44 -6.34 10.28
C LEU A 70 -4.21 -4.88 9.85
N PHE A 71 -5.28 -4.11 9.74
CA PHE A 71 -5.30 -2.79 9.09
C PHE A 71 -5.12 -1.61 10.04
N ASP A 72 -4.70 -1.86 11.29
CA ASP A 72 -4.40 -0.80 12.26
C ASP A 72 -3.12 -1.12 13.07
N PRO A 73 -2.09 -0.25 13.05
CA PRO A 73 -0.85 -0.43 13.79
C PRO A 73 -1.01 -0.66 15.29
N LYS A 74 -2.12 -0.20 15.92
CA LYS A 74 -2.35 -0.39 17.36
C LYS A 74 -2.44 -1.86 17.78
N PHE A 75 -2.73 -2.76 16.83
CA PHE A 75 -2.79 -4.20 17.07
C PHE A 75 -1.45 -4.91 16.81
N ASN A 76 -0.36 -4.16 16.62
CA ASN A 76 0.97 -4.70 16.33
C ASN A 76 1.00 -5.58 15.07
N SER A 77 0.14 -5.26 14.09
CA SER A 77 -0.03 -6.06 12.88
C SER A 77 1.29 -6.19 12.09
N PRO A 78 1.62 -7.40 11.58
CA PRO A 78 2.86 -7.65 10.87
C PRO A 78 2.99 -6.91 9.54
N ILE A 79 1.90 -6.35 8.99
CA ILE A 79 1.99 -5.55 7.76
C ILE A 79 2.69 -4.19 7.97
N TYR A 80 2.96 -3.82 9.23
CA TYR A 80 3.70 -2.62 9.60
C TYR A 80 5.14 -2.96 10.04
N ALA A 81 5.74 -4.01 9.48
CA ALA A 81 7.05 -4.56 9.85
C ALA A 81 8.19 -3.52 9.94
N GLY A 82 8.57 -3.12 11.15
CA GLY A 82 9.59 -2.11 11.39
C GLY A 82 9.05 -0.70 11.64
N LEU A 83 7.74 -0.51 11.80
CA LEU A 83 7.13 0.70 12.34
C LEU A 83 6.61 0.49 13.76
N LYS A 84 6.70 1.54 14.58
CA LYS A 84 5.99 1.66 15.85
C LYS A 84 4.96 2.79 15.80
N LEU A 85 3.89 2.60 16.56
CA LEU A 85 2.85 3.61 16.77
C LEU A 85 3.18 4.44 18.02
N ASN A 86 3.24 5.75 17.86
CA ASN A 86 3.45 6.69 18.96
C ASN A 86 2.12 6.99 19.68
N PRO A 87 2.17 7.43 20.96
CA PRO A 87 0.97 7.79 21.71
C PRO A 87 0.11 8.90 21.09
N ASN A 88 0.71 9.76 20.25
CA ASN A 88 0.02 10.82 19.52
C ASN A 88 -0.66 10.33 18.22
N GLY A 89 -0.61 9.03 17.92
CA GLY A 89 -1.20 8.42 16.73
C GLY A 89 -0.34 8.48 15.47
N THR A 90 0.88 9.04 15.51
CA THR A 90 1.82 9.00 14.38
C THR A 90 2.66 7.73 14.40
N THR A 91 3.25 7.38 13.26
CA THR A 91 4.17 6.24 13.15
C THR A 91 5.61 6.70 13.05
N GLU A 92 6.53 5.91 13.57
CA GLU A 92 7.96 6.13 13.42
C GLU A 92 8.71 4.81 13.16
N ILE A 93 9.85 4.89 12.48
CA ILE A 93 10.65 3.72 12.14
C ILE A 93 11.33 3.14 13.40
N ALA A 94 11.16 1.83 13.55
CA ALA A 94 11.89 0.89 14.38
C ALA A 94 13.39 1.18 14.49
N LYS A 95 13.96 1.47 15.67
CA LYS A 95 15.42 1.34 15.83
C LYS A 95 15.80 -0.16 15.76
N PRO A 96 16.98 -0.52 15.25
CA PRO A 96 17.39 -1.93 15.16
C PRO A 96 17.31 -2.69 16.49
N ALA A 97 17.60 -2.02 17.62
CA ALA A 97 17.52 -2.62 18.96
C ALA A 97 16.09 -2.88 19.47
N GLU A 98 15.08 -2.28 18.83
CA GLU A 98 13.65 -2.49 19.14
C GLU A 98 13.08 -3.69 18.36
N ILE A 99 13.81 -4.23 17.37
CA ILE A 99 13.39 -5.38 16.56
C ILE A 99 13.84 -6.68 17.22
N THR A 100 12.89 -7.61 17.38
CA THR A 100 13.14 -8.93 17.97
C THR A 100 13.02 -10.02 16.91
N PHE A 101 14.06 -10.86 16.77
CA PHE A 101 14.03 -12.00 15.84
C PHE A 101 13.67 -13.30 16.54
N ILE A 102 12.56 -13.91 16.14
CA ILE A 102 12.10 -15.23 16.62
C ILE A 102 12.57 -16.34 15.66
N LYS A 103 12.77 -17.58 16.15
CA LYS A 103 13.15 -18.69 15.27
C LYS A 103 11.92 -19.30 14.61
N ASN A 104 12.05 -19.82 13.38
CA ASN A 104 10.94 -20.51 12.70
C ASN A 104 10.45 -21.75 13.47
N VAL A 105 11.34 -22.46 14.16
CA VAL A 105 11.01 -23.66 14.96
C VAL A 105 10.20 -23.33 16.22
N ASP A 106 10.19 -22.05 16.62
CA ASP A 106 9.46 -21.59 17.79
C ASP A 106 7.95 -21.43 17.54
N ARG A 107 7.49 -21.46 16.27
CA ARG A 107 6.09 -21.26 15.86
C ARG A 107 5.16 -22.46 16.01
N LEU A 108 5.62 -23.56 16.61
CA LEU A 108 4.72 -24.67 16.92
C LEU A 108 3.76 -24.22 18.03
N THR A 109 2.49 -23.98 17.67
CA THR A 109 1.43 -23.74 18.65
C THR A 109 1.36 -24.94 19.60
N PRO A 110 1.47 -24.74 20.92
CA PRO A 110 1.34 -25.84 21.86
C PRO A 110 -0.04 -26.50 21.67
N SER A 111 -0.08 -27.82 21.52
CA SER A 111 -1.35 -28.52 21.53
C SER A 111 -1.95 -28.49 22.93
N PHE A 112 -3.12 -27.87 23.08
CA PHE A 112 -3.88 -27.88 24.33
C PHE A 112 -4.86 -29.06 24.42
N SER A 113 -4.73 -30.06 23.55
CA SER A 113 -5.67 -31.21 23.50
C SER A 113 -5.73 -32.04 24.78
N SER A 114 -4.72 -31.96 25.66
CA SER A 114 -4.67 -32.65 26.95
C SER A 114 -5.14 -31.80 28.13
N VAL A 115 -5.48 -30.52 27.92
CA VAL A 115 -6.00 -29.62 28.96
C VAL A 115 -7.41 -30.05 29.34
N LYS A 116 -7.64 -30.35 30.62
CA LYS A 116 -8.96 -30.74 31.15
C LYS A 116 -9.51 -29.71 32.15
N LYS A 117 -8.62 -28.96 32.80
CA LYS A 117 -8.93 -27.90 33.75
C LYS A 117 -8.10 -26.67 33.42
N VAL A 118 -8.60 -25.48 33.80
CA VAL A 118 -7.90 -24.20 33.61
C VAL A 118 -6.50 -24.21 34.26
N SER A 119 -6.35 -24.89 35.39
CA SER A 119 -5.05 -25.08 36.07
C SER A 119 -4.02 -25.85 35.24
N ASP A 120 -4.43 -26.69 34.30
CA ASP A 120 -3.50 -27.50 33.50
C ASP A 120 -2.67 -26.63 32.53
N LEU A 121 -3.12 -25.40 32.25
CA LEU A 121 -2.45 -24.45 31.38
C LEU A 121 -1.11 -23.98 31.94
N GLU A 122 -0.88 -24.10 33.26
CA GLU A 122 0.42 -23.82 33.89
C GLU A 122 1.53 -24.74 33.35
N HIS A 123 1.21 -26.01 33.05
CA HIS A 123 2.16 -26.96 32.47
C HIS A 123 2.60 -26.58 31.05
N PHE A 124 1.80 -25.74 30.38
CA PHE A 124 2.10 -25.23 29.05
C PHE A 124 2.77 -23.85 29.09
N GLY A 125 3.12 -23.35 30.28
CA GLY A 125 3.83 -22.08 30.46
C GLY A 125 2.92 -20.87 30.72
N ILE A 126 1.59 -21.07 30.83
CA ILE A 126 0.64 -20.02 31.25
C ILE A 126 0.55 -20.03 32.77
N LYS A 127 1.52 -19.39 33.41
CA LYS A 127 1.56 -19.24 34.86
C LYS A 127 0.59 -18.14 35.31
N ASP A 128 -0.05 -18.34 36.46
CA ASP A 128 -0.95 -17.36 37.08
C ASP A 128 -2.10 -16.91 36.14
N ILE A 129 -2.78 -17.88 35.53
CA ILE A 129 -3.89 -17.61 34.62
C ILE A 129 -5.02 -16.79 35.23
N ALA A 130 -5.16 -16.81 36.56
CA ALA A 130 -6.15 -16.02 37.28
C ALA A 130 -5.92 -14.49 37.15
N SER A 131 -4.68 -14.06 36.88
CA SER A 131 -4.33 -12.66 36.64
C SER A 131 -4.26 -12.29 35.15
N SER A 132 -4.49 -13.24 34.24
CA SER A 132 -4.42 -13.00 32.80
C SER A 132 -5.54 -12.06 32.32
N PRO A 133 -5.22 -11.01 31.53
CA PRO A 133 -6.22 -10.11 30.97
C PRO A 133 -7.24 -10.85 30.10
N VAL A 134 -8.53 -10.57 30.33
CA VAL A 134 -9.63 -11.07 29.51
C VAL A 134 -9.86 -10.08 28.37
N GLN A 135 -9.63 -10.50 27.13
CA GLN A 135 -9.90 -9.69 25.94
C GLN A 135 -11.38 -9.73 25.55
N GLN A 136 -11.98 -10.92 25.62
CA GLN A 136 -13.39 -11.14 25.33
C GLN A 136 -13.95 -12.20 26.27
N ALA A 137 -15.20 -12.02 26.68
CA ALA A 137 -15.95 -13.00 27.45
C ALA A 137 -17.40 -13.01 26.99
N TRP A 138 -17.94 -14.20 26.73
CA TRP A 138 -19.36 -14.35 26.43
C TRP A 138 -19.89 -15.71 26.89
N LEU A 139 -21.20 -15.78 27.10
CA LEU A 139 -21.90 -17.02 27.42
C LEU A 139 -22.61 -17.54 26.16
N ASP A 140 -22.33 -18.77 25.76
CA ASP A 140 -23.05 -19.45 24.67
C ASP A 140 -23.53 -20.81 25.14
N LYS A 141 -24.85 -21.04 25.11
CA LYS A 141 -25.51 -22.31 25.49
C LYS A 141 -25.02 -22.87 26.85
N GLY A 142 -24.85 -22.00 27.84
CA GLY A 142 -24.38 -22.35 29.19
C GLY A 142 -22.87 -22.60 29.30
N LYS A 143 -22.10 -22.34 28.23
CA LYS A 143 -20.64 -22.39 28.23
C LYS A 143 -20.07 -20.98 28.32
N LEU A 144 -19.20 -20.75 29.29
CA LEU A 144 -18.41 -19.53 29.38
C LEU A 144 -17.24 -19.65 28.40
N ASN A 145 -17.18 -18.77 27.42
CA ASN A 145 -16.05 -18.65 26.50
C ASN A 145 -15.23 -17.42 26.93
N LEU A 146 -13.93 -17.61 27.05
CA LEU A 146 -12.97 -16.57 27.41
C LEU A 146 -11.87 -16.54 26.36
N VAL A 147 -11.56 -15.36 25.85
CA VAL A 147 -10.35 -15.09 25.09
C VAL A 147 -9.40 -14.35 26.02
N LEU A 148 -8.33 -15.03 26.41
CA LEU A 148 -7.30 -14.50 27.30
C LEU A 148 -6.09 -14.07 26.49
N GLU A 149 -5.43 -13.02 26.93
CA GLU A 149 -4.13 -12.65 26.36
C GLU A 149 -3.07 -13.69 26.75
N ALA A 150 -2.36 -14.24 25.77
CA ALA A 150 -1.31 -15.21 26.01
C ALA A 150 -0.06 -14.55 26.64
N PRO A 151 0.64 -15.21 27.59
CA PRO A 151 1.88 -14.68 28.14
C PRO A 151 2.94 -14.43 27.06
N PRO A 152 3.81 -13.42 27.19
CA PRO A 152 4.87 -13.14 26.22
C PRO A 152 5.80 -14.33 25.92
N SER A 153 6.00 -15.22 26.88
CA SER A 153 6.79 -16.46 26.71
C SER A 153 6.19 -17.46 25.71
N LEU A 154 4.87 -17.39 25.50
CA LEU A 154 4.11 -18.22 24.57
C LEU A 154 3.62 -17.44 23.35
N ASN A 155 3.52 -16.10 23.46
CA ASN A 155 3.13 -15.21 22.39
C ASN A 155 4.31 -14.98 21.43
N LYS A 156 4.63 -16.00 20.65
CA LYS A 156 5.65 -16.00 19.59
C LYS A 156 5.08 -15.56 18.23
N LYS A 157 4.00 -14.77 18.31
CA LYS A 157 3.26 -14.27 17.16
C LYS A 157 4.12 -13.37 16.29
N ILE A 158 3.86 -13.41 14.99
CA ILE A 158 4.39 -12.41 14.05
C ILE A 158 3.74 -11.05 14.35
N THR A 159 4.57 -10.06 14.66
CA THR A 159 4.13 -8.68 14.85
C THR A 159 4.96 -7.74 13.98
N ASN A 160 4.58 -6.46 13.97
CA ASN A 160 5.36 -5.39 13.36
C ASN A 160 6.82 -5.31 13.86
N LEU A 161 7.12 -5.70 15.11
CA LEU A 161 8.47 -5.60 15.68
C LEU A 161 9.09 -6.96 16.07
N SER A 162 8.34 -8.06 15.90
CA SER A 162 8.80 -9.40 16.23
C SER A 162 8.45 -10.40 15.13
N MET A 163 9.45 -10.88 14.40
CA MET A 163 9.25 -11.88 13.35
C MET A 163 10.55 -12.63 13.02
N PRO A 164 10.49 -13.73 12.26
CA PRO A 164 11.71 -14.41 11.83
C PRO A 164 12.60 -13.51 11.00
N LYS A 165 13.91 -13.55 11.29
CA LYS A 165 14.89 -12.74 10.56
C LYS A 165 14.79 -12.95 9.05
N SER A 166 14.70 -14.20 8.59
CA SER A 166 14.57 -14.51 7.17
C SER A 166 13.36 -13.87 6.47
N ILE A 167 12.29 -13.55 7.22
CA ILE A 167 11.12 -12.84 6.70
C ILE A 167 11.37 -11.34 6.78
N PHE A 168 11.79 -10.81 7.95
CA PHE A 168 12.06 -9.38 8.14
C PHE A 168 13.06 -8.84 7.10
N ASP A 169 14.06 -9.66 6.74
CA ASP A 169 15.08 -9.34 5.76
C ASP A 169 14.55 -9.07 4.35
N LEU A 170 13.34 -9.55 4.05
CA LEU A 170 12.64 -9.31 2.78
C LEU A 170 11.80 -8.03 2.82
N LEU A 171 11.46 -7.49 4.01
CA LEU A 171 10.47 -6.43 4.20
C LEU A 171 11.08 -5.07 4.54
N SER A 172 12.30 -5.05 5.09
CA SER A 172 12.92 -3.83 5.61
C SER A 172 14.44 -3.88 5.54
N SER A 173 15.07 -2.75 5.21
CA SER A 173 16.52 -2.60 5.22
C SER A 173 17.10 -2.35 6.62
N THR A 174 16.26 -2.07 7.63
CA THR A 174 16.70 -1.63 8.97
C THR A 174 17.58 -2.64 9.72
N ALA A 175 17.62 -3.90 9.27
CA ALA A 175 18.40 -4.97 9.88
C ALA A 175 19.58 -5.49 9.03
N HIS A 176 19.84 -4.94 7.84
CA HIS A 176 20.92 -5.40 6.94
C HIS A 176 21.96 -4.29 6.71
N THR A 177 23.17 -4.51 7.21
CA THR A 177 24.33 -3.66 6.93
C THR A 177 24.89 -3.99 5.55
N GLY A 178 24.21 -3.57 4.47
CA GLY A 178 24.58 -3.96 3.10
C GLY A 178 24.21 -3.00 1.98
N SER A 179 23.38 -1.98 2.22
CA SER A 179 22.99 -1.02 1.18
C SER A 179 24.10 0.01 0.93
N GLY A 180 25.08 -0.36 0.10
CA GLY A 180 26.12 0.54 -0.40
C GLY A 180 25.87 0.96 -1.84
N THR A 181 26.47 2.06 -2.27
CA THR A 181 26.38 2.57 -3.65
C THR A 181 26.93 1.60 -4.70
N SER A 182 27.69 0.57 -4.33
CA SER A 182 28.24 -0.41 -5.26
C SER A 182 28.10 -1.85 -4.77
N VAL A 183 27.09 -2.11 -3.93
CA VAL A 183 26.81 -3.46 -3.41
C VAL A 183 25.57 -4.00 -4.11
N ALA A 184 25.73 -5.12 -4.80
CA ALA A 184 24.61 -5.86 -5.36
C ALA A 184 23.88 -6.60 -4.23
N TRP A 185 22.55 -6.52 -4.23
CA TRP A 185 21.70 -7.15 -3.24
C TRP A 185 20.73 -8.12 -3.91
N THR A 186 20.64 -9.33 -3.38
CA THR A 186 19.64 -10.33 -3.79
C THR A 186 19.04 -10.93 -2.52
N PRO A 187 17.70 -10.92 -2.36
CA PRO A 187 17.09 -11.50 -1.18
C PRO A 187 17.26 -13.02 -1.14
N SER A 188 17.38 -13.57 0.07
CA SER A 188 17.58 -15.02 0.26
C SER A 188 16.41 -15.82 -0.31
N GLY A 189 16.69 -16.79 -1.18
CA GLY A 189 15.68 -17.61 -1.85
C GLY A 189 15.11 -17.02 -3.15
N TYR A 190 15.62 -15.86 -3.58
CA TYR A 190 15.19 -15.17 -4.80
C TYR A 190 16.35 -14.95 -5.76
N THR A 191 16.03 -14.56 -6.98
CA THR A 191 16.98 -14.21 -8.04
C THR A 191 16.47 -13.01 -8.84
N TRP A 192 17.36 -12.28 -9.50
CA TRP A 192 17.01 -11.25 -10.47
C TRP A 192 16.85 -11.89 -11.85
N LYS A 193 15.67 -11.75 -12.46
CA LYS A 193 15.36 -12.38 -13.74
C LYS A 193 14.38 -11.53 -14.54
N ASP A 194 14.61 -11.44 -15.85
CA ASP A 194 13.64 -10.91 -16.80
C ASP A 194 12.55 -11.97 -17.05
N ILE A 195 11.30 -11.57 -16.82
CA ILE A 195 10.12 -12.44 -16.90
C ILE A 195 9.03 -11.88 -17.84
N GLY A 196 9.30 -10.77 -18.54
CA GLY A 196 8.23 -10.05 -19.21
C GLY A 196 8.71 -8.97 -20.17
N GLN A 197 7.78 -8.14 -20.61
CA GLN A 197 8.04 -6.97 -21.43
C GLN A 197 7.73 -5.72 -20.62
N PHE A 198 8.48 -4.64 -20.85
CA PHE A 198 8.24 -3.38 -20.16
C PHE A 198 6.76 -2.97 -20.28
N PHE A 199 6.27 -2.88 -21.52
CA PHE A 199 4.85 -2.71 -21.82
C PHE A 199 4.31 -3.92 -22.58
N LYS A 200 3.12 -4.39 -22.19
CA LYS A 200 2.32 -5.29 -23.04
C LYS A 200 1.26 -4.52 -23.81
N ASP A 201 0.61 -3.60 -23.12
CA ASP A 201 -0.38 -2.67 -23.65
C ASP A 201 0.04 -1.22 -23.29
N SER A 202 -0.86 -0.26 -23.47
CA SER A 202 -0.64 1.10 -22.95
C SER A 202 -0.62 1.11 -21.42
N THR A 203 0.23 1.94 -20.81
CA THR A 203 0.26 2.18 -19.36
C THR A 203 -1.14 2.37 -18.77
N GLN A 204 -1.51 1.56 -17.78
CA GLN A 204 -2.77 1.66 -17.05
C GLN A 204 -2.53 1.97 -15.57
N TYR A 205 -3.46 2.71 -14.97
CA TYR A 205 -3.38 3.10 -13.55
C TYR A 205 -3.45 1.90 -12.59
N ASN A 206 -4.02 0.79 -13.05
CA ASN A 206 -4.22 -0.41 -12.26
C ASN A 206 -3.10 -1.46 -12.46
N ASP A 207 -2.12 -1.20 -13.33
CA ASP A 207 -0.94 -2.07 -13.49
C ASP A 207 -0.17 -2.15 -12.17
N PRO A 208 0.19 -1.04 -11.48
CA PRO A 208 0.98 -1.13 -10.25
C PRO A 208 0.18 -1.83 -9.14
N VAL A 209 0.63 -3.01 -8.76
CA VAL A 209 0.11 -3.82 -7.65
C VAL A 209 1.25 -4.08 -6.66
N GLN A 210 1.08 -3.56 -5.45
CA GLN A 210 2.08 -3.66 -4.40
C GLN A 210 2.27 -5.10 -3.91
N GLY A 211 3.53 -5.48 -3.70
CA GLY A 211 3.93 -6.78 -3.14
C GLY A 211 4.28 -6.74 -1.65
N ALA A 212 5.28 -7.54 -1.26
CA ALA A 212 5.69 -7.75 0.12
C ALA A 212 6.62 -6.64 0.66
N LEU A 213 6.35 -5.37 0.33
CA LEU A 213 7.08 -4.21 0.84
C LEU A 213 6.11 -3.12 1.28
N ALA A 214 6.50 -2.29 2.26
CA ALA A 214 5.67 -1.22 2.81
C ALA A 214 5.81 0.10 2.03
N ASP A 215 5.81 0.04 0.70
CA ASP A 215 6.10 1.15 -0.21
C ASP A 215 4.85 1.66 -0.96
N CYS A 216 3.67 1.45 -0.39
CA CYS A 216 2.38 1.91 -0.93
C CYS A 216 2.37 3.38 -1.37
N TRP A 217 3.21 4.22 -0.75
CA TRP A 217 3.42 5.61 -1.09
C TRP A 217 3.96 5.79 -2.52
N LEU A 218 4.90 4.95 -2.95
CA LEU A 218 5.47 4.95 -4.29
C LEU A 218 4.49 4.30 -5.28
N ILE A 219 3.92 3.14 -4.93
CA ILE A 219 3.00 2.41 -5.81
C ILE A 219 1.74 3.24 -6.12
N SER A 220 1.20 3.93 -5.11
CA SER A 220 0.08 4.86 -5.31
C SER A 220 0.45 6.04 -6.19
N ALA A 221 1.69 6.53 -6.11
CA ALA A 221 2.18 7.61 -6.94
C ALA A 221 2.40 7.17 -8.40
N LEU A 222 2.95 5.97 -8.64
CA LEU A 222 3.04 5.38 -9.99
C LEU A 222 1.65 5.24 -10.63
N SER A 223 0.69 4.70 -9.87
CA SER A 223 -0.72 4.60 -10.28
C SER A 223 -1.33 5.98 -10.54
N ALA A 224 -1.04 6.99 -9.71
CA ALA A 224 -1.50 8.37 -9.91
C ALA A 224 -0.93 9.04 -11.17
N VAL A 225 0.35 8.79 -11.45
CA VAL A 225 1.03 9.28 -12.66
C VAL A 225 0.47 8.60 -13.90
N ALA A 226 0.41 7.27 -13.92
CA ALA A 226 -0.19 6.50 -15.01
C ALA A 226 -1.64 6.94 -15.30
N TRP A 227 -2.39 7.30 -14.25
CA TRP A 227 -3.75 7.80 -14.38
C TRP A 227 -3.82 9.22 -14.95
N ALA A 228 -3.09 10.18 -14.37
CA ALA A 228 -3.24 11.60 -14.68
C ALA A 228 -2.44 12.02 -15.93
N ASP A 229 -1.27 11.42 -16.14
CA ASP A 229 -0.31 11.75 -17.19
C ASP A 229 0.43 10.46 -17.64
N PRO A 230 -0.24 9.55 -18.38
CA PRO A 230 0.34 8.27 -18.78
C PRO A 230 1.62 8.41 -19.61
N TYR A 231 1.82 9.55 -20.30
CA TYR A 231 3.06 9.87 -21.03
C TYR A 231 4.24 10.18 -20.12
N GLY A 232 4.03 10.35 -18.80
CA GLY A 232 5.09 10.42 -17.80
C GLY A 232 5.75 9.07 -17.54
N ILE A 233 5.07 7.96 -17.85
CA ILE A 233 5.62 6.61 -17.81
C ILE A 233 6.15 6.26 -19.20
N VAL A 234 7.48 6.19 -19.34
CA VAL A 234 8.14 6.08 -20.63
C VAL A 234 9.20 5.00 -20.59
N GLU A 235 9.10 4.07 -21.53
CA GLU A 235 10.18 3.15 -21.87
C GLU A 235 11.20 3.89 -22.74
N ARG A 236 12.39 4.15 -22.20
CA ARG A 236 13.52 4.69 -22.95
C ARG A 236 14.57 3.60 -23.11
N ASN A 237 14.37 2.77 -24.11
CA ASN A 237 15.29 1.68 -24.41
C ASN A 237 16.63 2.20 -24.92
N ARG A 238 17.69 1.80 -24.24
CA ARG A 238 19.07 1.98 -24.67
C ARG A 238 19.70 0.62 -24.91
N SER A 239 20.23 0.41 -26.11
CA SER A 239 21.07 -0.77 -26.38
C SER A 239 22.39 -0.65 -25.60
N THR A 240 22.72 -1.70 -24.86
CA THR A 240 23.94 -1.83 -24.06
C THR A 240 24.93 -2.86 -24.65
N GLY A 241 24.56 -3.50 -25.76
CA GLY A 241 25.34 -4.54 -26.43
C GLY A 241 25.08 -4.61 -27.94
N THR A 242 25.66 -5.60 -28.61
CA THR A 242 25.48 -5.82 -30.06
C THR A 242 24.37 -6.82 -30.38
N ASP A 243 23.78 -7.44 -29.37
CA ASP A 243 22.67 -8.37 -29.45
C ASP A 243 21.33 -7.69 -29.10
N ASP A 244 20.25 -8.14 -29.74
CA ASP A 244 18.88 -7.61 -29.59
C ASP A 244 18.25 -7.88 -28.20
N THR A 245 19.03 -8.38 -27.24
CA THR A 245 18.60 -8.72 -25.87
C THR A 245 19.30 -7.89 -24.80
N SER A 246 20.34 -7.11 -25.15
CA SER A 246 21.05 -6.25 -24.20
C SER A 246 20.46 -4.85 -24.21
N HIS A 247 19.37 -4.66 -23.45
CA HIS A 247 18.69 -3.39 -23.30
C HIS A 247 18.62 -2.94 -21.84
N THR A 248 18.67 -1.63 -21.63
CA THR A 248 18.32 -0.99 -20.36
C THR A 248 17.24 0.05 -20.56
N ASN A 249 16.40 0.21 -19.55
CA ASN A 249 15.40 1.25 -19.46
C ASN A 249 16.00 2.48 -18.76
N ALA A 250 15.88 3.65 -19.39
CA ALA A 250 16.34 4.90 -18.81
C ALA A 250 15.15 5.69 -18.20
N ILE A 251 15.02 5.65 -16.88
CA ILE A 251 13.93 6.28 -16.12
C ILE A 251 14.44 7.56 -15.46
N GLN A 252 13.73 8.67 -15.66
CA GLN A 252 14.13 9.97 -15.11
C GLN A 252 13.48 10.18 -13.74
N PHE A 253 14.29 10.56 -12.75
CA PHE A 253 13.82 11.01 -11.44
C PHE A 253 14.31 12.42 -11.12
N TYR A 254 13.59 13.11 -10.25
CA TYR A 254 13.82 14.51 -9.90
C TYR A 254 13.95 14.67 -8.39
N SER A 255 15.00 15.37 -7.95
CA SER A 255 15.24 15.64 -6.53
C SER A 255 14.12 16.47 -5.93
N GLN A 256 13.65 16.05 -4.76
CA GLN A 256 12.66 16.74 -3.93
C GLN A 256 13.11 16.72 -2.46
N PRO A 257 12.96 17.82 -1.70
CA PRO A 257 13.43 17.90 -0.31
C PRO A 257 12.94 16.75 0.60
N GLY A 258 13.76 16.33 1.57
CA GLY A 258 13.42 15.28 2.55
C GLY A 258 14.10 13.93 2.30
N GLY A 259 13.71 12.88 3.03
CA GLY A 259 14.30 11.54 2.91
C GLY A 259 13.93 10.81 1.60
N ARG A 260 14.63 9.72 1.29
CA ARG A 260 14.47 8.95 0.03
C ARG A 260 14.57 9.83 -1.20
N ASP A 261 15.69 10.55 -1.27
CA ASP A 261 15.99 11.47 -2.36
C ASP A 261 17.45 11.34 -2.77
N ALA A 262 17.71 11.65 -4.03
CA ALA A 262 19.03 11.78 -4.60
C ALA A 262 19.02 12.91 -5.65
N PRO A 263 20.17 13.40 -6.12
CA PRO A 263 20.20 14.37 -7.21
C PRO A 263 19.38 13.89 -8.42
N SER A 264 18.69 14.80 -9.10
CA SER A 264 17.91 14.49 -10.31
C SER A 264 18.80 13.77 -11.33
N ALA A 265 18.35 12.61 -11.80
CA ALA A 265 19.17 11.74 -12.65
C ALA A 265 18.32 10.89 -13.58
N LEU A 266 18.88 10.58 -14.73
CA LEU A 266 18.40 9.52 -15.60
C LEU A 266 19.04 8.20 -15.15
N VAL A 267 18.23 7.26 -14.69
CA VAL A 267 18.66 6.01 -14.07
C VAL A 267 18.42 4.86 -15.03
N GLU A 268 19.47 4.10 -15.32
CA GLU A 268 19.39 2.91 -16.16
C GLU A 268 19.11 1.68 -15.29
N ALA A 269 18.12 0.87 -15.69
CA ALA A 269 17.79 -0.41 -15.06
C ALA A 269 17.44 -1.45 -16.14
N THR A 270 17.91 -2.69 -15.98
CA THR A 270 17.44 -3.79 -16.85
C THR A 270 16.04 -4.27 -16.44
N ASP A 271 15.44 -5.09 -17.28
CA ASP A 271 14.16 -5.79 -17.07
C ASP A 271 14.21 -6.89 -16.00
N ALA A 272 15.38 -7.17 -15.42
CA ALA A 272 15.48 -8.17 -14.37
C ALA A 272 14.78 -7.69 -13.08
N VAL A 273 13.84 -8.50 -12.57
CA VAL A 273 13.08 -8.25 -11.34
C VAL A 273 13.28 -9.38 -10.33
N VAL A 274 12.95 -9.14 -9.06
CA VAL A 274 13.17 -10.11 -7.97
C VAL A 274 12.08 -11.19 -7.97
N VAL A 275 12.46 -12.42 -8.29
CA VAL A 275 11.56 -13.58 -8.37
C VAL A 275 12.03 -14.79 -7.60
N ASP A 276 11.08 -15.61 -7.15
CA ASP A 276 11.36 -16.92 -6.56
C ASP A 276 11.70 -17.97 -7.64
N SER A 277 11.97 -19.21 -7.20
CA SER A 277 12.25 -20.35 -8.09
C SER A 277 11.13 -20.71 -9.09
N SER A 278 9.91 -20.21 -8.87
CA SER A 278 8.73 -20.41 -9.71
C SER A 278 8.40 -19.17 -10.57
N ASN A 279 9.32 -18.21 -10.67
CA ASN A 279 9.16 -16.91 -11.35
C ASN A 279 8.06 -16.02 -10.75
N ASN A 280 7.73 -16.21 -9.48
CA ASN A 280 6.81 -15.31 -8.80
C ASN A 280 7.54 -14.05 -8.33
N VAL A 281 7.00 -12.88 -8.67
CA VAL A 281 7.51 -11.59 -8.20
C VAL A 281 7.26 -11.41 -6.68
N LEU A 282 8.27 -10.88 -5.99
CA LEU A 282 8.24 -10.59 -4.54
C LEU A 282 7.64 -9.22 -4.20
N TYR A 283 8.02 -8.18 -4.95
CA TYR A 283 7.67 -6.78 -4.67
C TYR A 283 6.58 -6.27 -5.61
N CYS A 284 6.63 -5.01 -6.04
CA CYS A 284 5.68 -4.46 -7.01
C CYS A 284 5.62 -5.35 -8.26
N ARG A 285 4.42 -5.54 -8.80
CA ARG A 285 4.16 -6.25 -10.05
C ARG A 285 3.11 -5.54 -10.89
N SER A 286 3.10 -5.76 -12.20
CA SER A 286 1.89 -5.48 -12.99
C SER A 286 0.72 -6.39 -12.60
N ARG A 287 -0.50 -5.85 -12.65
CA ARG A 287 -1.74 -6.63 -12.62
C ARG A 287 -1.82 -7.58 -13.82
N GLU A 288 -1.24 -7.18 -14.95
CA GLU A 288 -1.21 -7.97 -16.17
C GLU A 288 0.04 -8.84 -16.21
N GLY A 289 -0.15 -10.17 -16.17
CA GLY A 289 0.95 -11.11 -16.12
C GLY A 289 1.89 -10.97 -17.32
N GLY A 290 3.19 -10.79 -17.05
CA GLY A 290 4.25 -10.64 -18.06
C GLY A 290 4.47 -9.20 -18.55
N GLU A 291 3.76 -8.22 -18.00
CA GLU A 291 4.16 -6.81 -18.05
C GLU A 291 4.95 -6.46 -16.78
N ILE A 292 6.02 -5.65 -16.90
CA ILE A 292 6.96 -5.40 -15.79
C ILE A 292 7.32 -3.93 -15.57
N TRP A 293 6.72 -2.96 -16.28
CA TRP A 293 7.05 -1.55 -16.04
C TRP A 293 6.91 -1.13 -14.57
N PRO A 294 5.91 -1.57 -13.77
CA PRO A 294 5.81 -1.14 -12.38
C PRO A 294 6.99 -1.64 -11.54
N ASP A 295 7.40 -2.88 -11.77
CA ASP A 295 8.52 -3.56 -11.12
C ASP A 295 9.84 -2.85 -11.44
N VAL A 296 10.05 -2.52 -12.73
CA VAL A 296 11.26 -1.83 -13.21
C VAL A 296 11.32 -0.40 -12.66
N TYR A 297 10.18 0.30 -12.55
CA TYR A 297 10.12 1.61 -11.91
C TYR A 297 10.45 1.56 -10.41
N GLU A 298 9.92 0.58 -9.67
CA GLU A 298 10.24 0.36 -8.25
C GLU A 298 11.75 0.08 -8.06
N LYS A 299 12.31 -0.83 -8.87
CA LYS A 299 13.75 -1.11 -8.91
C LYS A 299 14.58 0.13 -9.22
N ALA A 300 14.24 0.89 -10.26
CA ALA A 300 14.98 2.08 -10.66
C ALA A 300 14.90 3.17 -9.58
N PHE A 301 13.77 3.28 -8.88
CA PHE A 301 13.61 4.22 -7.77
C PHE A 301 14.48 3.82 -6.56
N ALA A 302 14.56 2.52 -6.22
CA ALA A 302 15.49 2.02 -5.20
C ALA A 302 16.94 2.31 -5.60
N LYS A 303 17.30 2.04 -6.85
CA LYS A 303 18.63 2.34 -7.41
C LYS A 303 18.97 3.83 -7.29
N TRP A 304 18.04 4.70 -7.66
CA TRP A 304 18.20 6.15 -7.62
C TRP A 304 18.42 6.66 -6.20
N THR A 305 17.51 6.36 -5.28
CA THR A 305 17.54 6.89 -3.91
C THR A 305 18.74 6.39 -3.10
N THR A 306 19.22 5.18 -3.40
CA THR A 306 20.43 4.63 -2.77
C THR A 306 21.72 4.98 -3.54
N GLN A 307 21.60 5.65 -4.70
CA GLN A 307 22.69 5.92 -5.64
C GLN A 307 23.49 4.65 -5.97
N ASN A 308 22.80 3.51 -6.06
CA ASN A 308 23.41 2.23 -6.35
C ASN A 308 23.82 2.17 -7.83
N THR A 309 25.05 1.74 -8.09
CA THR A 309 25.63 1.64 -9.44
C THR A 309 25.41 0.28 -10.08
N THR A 310 24.97 -0.71 -9.31
CA THR A 310 24.64 -2.05 -9.80
C THR A 310 23.22 -2.07 -10.38
N ASP A 311 22.85 -3.19 -11.00
CA ASP A 311 21.48 -3.44 -11.44
C ASP A 311 20.65 -4.24 -10.40
N GLN A 312 21.18 -4.38 -9.18
CA GLN A 312 20.57 -5.14 -8.10
C GLN A 312 20.52 -4.30 -6.82
N PRO A 313 19.76 -3.19 -6.81
CA PRO A 313 19.63 -2.34 -5.63
C PRO A 313 18.87 -3.06 -4.52
N ASP A 314 19.10 -2.65 -3.26
CA ASP A 314 18.28 -3.10 -2.13
C ASP A 314 16.91 -2.39 -2.16
N ILE A 315 15.89 -3.10 -2.66
CA ILE A 315 14.52 -2.57 -2.79
C ILE A 315 13.90 -2.30 -1.41
N THR A 316 14.31 -3.03 -0.36
CA THR A 316 13.72 -2.89 0.99
C THR A 316 13.95 -1.53 1.63
N THR A 317 14.88 -0.74 1.07
CA THR A 317 15.13 0.66 1.46
C THR A 317 13.92 1.59 1.20
N LEU A 318 13.00 1.18 0.32
CA LEU A 318 11.81 1.96 -0.04
C LEU A 318 10.65 1.82 0.97
N ALA A 319 10.77 0.96 1.99
CA ALA A 319 9.74 0.85 3.03
C ALA A 319 9.47 2.21 3.69
N TYR A 320 8.19 2.62 3.71
CA TYR A 320 7.68 3.86 4.30
C TYR A 320 8.14 5.15 3.61
N GLY A 321 7.21 6.05 3.27
CA GLY A 321 7.59 7.31 2.64
C GLY A 321 6.46 8.31 2.46
N ASP A 322 6.65 9.22 1.51
CA ASP A 322 5.77 10.35 1.20
C ASP A 322 5.25 10.24 -0.24
N ALA A 323 3.97 9.95 -0.38
CA ALA A 323 3.33 9.71 -1.66
C ALA A 323 3.25 10.99 -2.54
N ALA A 324 2.99 12.15 -1.94
CA ALA A 324 2.88 13.39 -2.72
C ALA A 324 4.26 13.85 -3.22
N LYS A 325 5.30 13.65 -2.39
CA LYS A 325 6.69 13.81 -2.79
C LYS A 325 7.04 12.88 -3.96
N ALA A 326 6.66 11.61 -3.89
CA ALA A 326 6.91 10.64 -4.96
C ALA A 326 6.34 11.09 -6.31
N CYS A 327 5.12 11.65 -6.33
CA CYS A 327 4.55 12.26 -7.55
C CYS A 327 5.48 13.34 -8.13
N GLY A 328 6.07 14.19 -7.28
CA GLY A 328 7.02 15.22 -7.71
C GLY A 328 8.37 14.64 -8.17
N GLN A 329 8.84 13.55 -7.55
CA GLN A 329 10.07 12.86 -7.94
C GLN A 329 9.94 12.11 -9.26
N LEU A 330 8.74 11.63 -9.59
CA LEU A 330 8.43 10.98 -10.86
C LEU A 330 8.23 11.99 -12.00
N MET A 331 7.59 13.13 -11.71
CA MET A 331 7.14 14.07 -12.75
C MET A 331 7.98 15.33 -12.91
N GLY A 332 8.91 15.61 -11.99
CA GLY A 332 9.66 16.86 -11.97
C GLY A 332 8.78 18.08 -11.66
N LYS A 333 7.66 17.85 -10.97
CA LYS A 333 6.67 18.87 -10.58
C LYS A 333 6.79 19.19 -9.09
N THR A 334 6.18 20.29 -8.64
CA THR A 334 6.24 20.68 -7.22
C THR A 334 5.20 19.91 -6.40
N PRO A 335 5.59 19.17 -5.35
CA PRO A 335 4.63 18.53 -4.45
C PRO A 335 3.74 19.54 -3.73
N TYR A 336 2.48 19.20 -3.52
CA TYR A 336 1.52 19.96 -2.71
C TYR A 336 0.76 19.05 -1.75
N TYR A 337 0.31 19.64 -0.64
CA TYR A 337 -0.25 18.95 0.51
C TYR A 337 -1.46 19.68 1.05
N TYR A 338 -2.43 18.92 1.52
CA TYR A 338 -3.64 19.40 2.18
C TYR A 338 -3.97 18.49 3.36
N ASP A 339 -3.81 19.01 4.57
CA ASP A 339 -4.25 18.38 5.81
C ASP A 339 -5.79 18.28 5.82
N THR A 340 -6.32 17.10 6.14
CA THR A 340 -7.77 16.90 6.19
C THR A 340 -8.40 17.44 7.46
N SER A 341 -7.65 17.50 8.56
CA SER A 341 -8.14 17.94 9.87
C SER A 341 -8.64 19.38 9.82
N SER A 342 -7.97 20.25 9.06
CA SER A 342 -8.26 21.68 8.91
C SER A 342 -9.34 22.01 7.87
N ARG A 343 -9.88 21.01 7.17
CA ARG A 343 -10.79 21.22 6.02
C ARG A 343 -12.15 20.54 6.19
N THR A 344 -13.21 21.13 5.65
CA THR A 344 -14.53 20.48 5.59
C THR A 344 -14.53 19.36 4.53
N PRO A 345 -15.49 18.42 4.59
CA PRO A 345 -15.69 17.44 3.53
C PRO A 345 -15.82 18.06 2.13
N ASP A 346 -16.63 19.11 1.99
CA ASP A 346 -16.83 19.84 0.73
C ASP A 346 -15.53 20.49 0.22
N GLN A 347 -14.71 21.06 1.11
CA GLN A 347 -13.40 21.60 0.72
C GLN A 347 -12.46 20.51 0.19
N LEU A 348 -12.45 19.32 0.80
CA LEU A 348 -11.64 18.19 0.35
C LEU A 348 -12.11 17.68 -1.01
N TRP A 349 -13.42 17.56 -1.20
CA TRP A 349 -14.00 17.21 -2.49
C TRP A 349 -13.69 18.26 -3.57
N THR A 350 -13.82 19.54 -3.24
CA THR A 350 -13.48 20.67 -4.12
C THR A 350 -12.00 20.71 -4.52
N ILE A 351 -11.09 20.34 -3.61
CA ILE A 351 -9.65 20.19 -3.94
C ILE A 351 -9.44 19.15 -5.04
N VAL A 352 -10.12 18.00 -4.98
CA VAL A 352 -10.02 16.98 -6.03
C VAL A 352 -10.60 17.50 -7.35
N ARG A 353 -11.76 18.17 -7.30
CA ARG A 353 -12.41 18.77 -8.47
C ARG A 353 -11.52 19.76 -9.21
N ALA A 354 -10.86 20.64 -8.48
CA ALA A 354 -10.01 21.67 -9.05
C ALA A 354 -8.71 21.13 -9.67
N ASN A 355 -8.37 19.87 -9.40
CA ASN A 355 -7.27 19.12 -10.01
C ASN A 355 -7.79 18.09 -11.04
N SER A 356 -9.06 18.21 -11.44
CA SER A 356 -9.73 17.29 -12.35
C SER A 356 -10.25 17.98 -13.59
N LEU A 357 -10.30 17.23 -14.69
CA LEU A 357 -11.11 17.58 -15.87
C LEU A 357 -12.31 16.65 -15.90
N SER A 358 -13.52 17.22 -15.92
CA SER A 358 -14.74 16.46 -15.60
C SER A 358 -14.59 15.77 -14.23
N PHE A 359 -14.79 14.46 -14.15
CA PHE A 359 -14.71 13.68 -12.90
C PHE A 359 -13.31 13.10 -12.61
N LYS A 360 -12.36 13.21 -13.55
CA LYS A 360 -11.05 12.53 -13.52
C LYS A 360 -9.93 13.50 -13.15
N THR A 361 -9.04 13.10 -12.25
CA THR A 361 -7.81 13.86 -11.97
C THR A 361 -6.90 13.96 -13.20
N ILE A 362 -6.39 15.16 -13.45
CA ILE A 362 -5.44 15.49 -14.53
C ILE A 362 -4.06 15.92 -14.00
N THR A 363 -3.95 16.07 -12.69
CA THR A 363 -2.68 16.11 -11.96
C THR A 363 -2.59 14.84 -11.10
N PRO A 364 -1.41 14.21 -10.98
CA PRO A 364 -1.25 13.03 -10.12
C PRO A 364 -1.63 13.38 -8.68
N MET A 365 -2.61 12.67 -8.13
CA MET A 365 -3.10 12.88 -6.78
C MET A 365 -3.09 11.59 -5.96
N VAL A 366 -2.75 11.74 -4.68
CA VAL A 366 -2.66 10.66 -3.69
C VAL A 366 -3.25 11.14 -2.37
N ALA A 367 -3.69 10.20 -1.55
CA ALA A 367 -4.16 10.45 -0.20
C ALA A 367 -3.57 9.43 0.76
N TRP A 368 -3.41 9.79 2.02
CA TRP A 368 -2.89 8.88 3.04
C TRP A 368 -3.72 8.94 4.32
N THR A 369 -3.83 7.80 4.98
CA THR A 369 -4.65 7.62 6.18
C THR A 369 -3.93 8.03 7.46
N TYR A 370 -4.71 8.30 8.51
CA TYR A 370 -4.13 8.49 9.85
C TYR A 370 -3.40 7.22 10.32
N GLY A 371 -2.44 7.39 11.22
CA GLY A 371 -1.62 6.27 11.69
C GLY A 371 -2.40 5.21 12.47
N SER A 372 -3.51 5.56 13.12
CA SER A 372 -4.38 4.62 13.86
C SER A 372 -5.73 5.27 14.17
N GLY A 373 -6.74 4.48 14.57
CA GLY A 373 -8.05 4.98 14.98
C GLY A 373 -9.12 3.89 15.15
N SER A 374 -10.16 4.15 15.93
CA SER A 374 -11.25 3.16 16.14
C SER A 374 -12.05 2.87 14.88
N GLN A 375 -12.03 3.77 13.90
CA GLN A 375 -12.77 3.67 12.64
C GLN A 375 -12.28 2.56 11.71
N TYR A 376 -11.00 2.13 11.80
CA TYR A 376 -10.42 1.21 10.82
C TYR A 376 -10.92 -0.23 10.94
N SER A 377 -11.21 -0.69 12.16
CA SER A 377 -11.62 -2.07 12.42
C SER A 377 -12.92 -2.42 11.67
N GLY A 378 -12.83 -3.39 10.75
CA GLY A 378 -13.96 -3.83 9.91
C GLY A 378 -14.35 -2.89 8.78
N SER A 379 -13.56 -1.84 8.50
CA SER A 379 -13.85 -0.88 7.42
C SER A 379 -13.26 -1.26 6.05
N ASN A 380 -12.26 -2.17 6.02
CA ASN A 380 -11.36 -2.42 4.88
C ASN A 380 -10.59 -1.18 4.40
N ILE A 381 -10.56 -0.09 5.17
CA ILE A 381 -9.63 1.02 4.97
C ILE A 381 -8.42 0.76 5.88
N VAL A 382 -7.22 0.98 5.34
CA VAL A 382 -5.96 0.63 5.99
C VAL A 382 -5.37 1.89 6.61
N ALA A 383 -5.04 1.84 7.91
CA ALA A 383 -4.34 2.93 8.60
C ALA A 383 -2.87 3.01 8.15
N ASN A 384 -2.26 4.19 8.25
CA ASN A 384 -0.89 4.48 7.80
C ASN A 384 -0.59 4.01 6.36
N HIS A 385 -1.56 4.16 5.45
CA HIS A 385 -1.50 3.63 4.08
C HIS A 385 -1.81 4.71 3.05
N ALA A 386 -1.17 4.64 1.88
CA ALA A 386 -1.39 5.55 0.77
C ALA A 386 -2.35 4.94 -0.26
N TYR A 387 -3.16 5.80 -0.86
CA TYR A 387 -4.13 5.50 -1.90
C TYR A 387 -3.94 6.47 -3.07
N THR A 388 -4.19 6.02 -4.30
CA THR A 388 -4.30 6.91 -5.46
C THR A 388 -5.65 7.62 -5.44
N VAL A 389 -5.70 8.90 -5.78
CA VAL A 389 -6.94 9.66 -5.99
C VAL A 389 -7.21 9.75 -7.49
N LEU A 390 -8.22 9.00 -7.95
CA LEU A 390 -8.57 8.91 -9.36
C LEU A 390 -9.52 10.04 -9.81
N GLY A 391 -10.26 10.62 -8.87
CA GLY A 391 -11.28 11.59 -9.24
C GLY A 391 -12.31 11.81 -8.16
N TRP A 392 -13.45 12.33 -8.61
CA TRP A 392 -14.58 12.66 -7.76
C TRP A 392 -15.88 12.26 -8.44
N ALA A 393 -16.93 12.03 -7.65
CA ALA A 393 -18.27 11.80 -8.17
C ALA A 393 -19.32 12.54 -7.34
N PHE A 394 -20.48 12.80 -7.94
CA PHE A 394 -21.67 13.29 -7.27
C PHE A 394 -22.84 12.39 -7.62
N GLN A 395 -23.32 11.60 -6.66
CA GLN A 395 -24.36 10.59 -6.89
C GLN A 395 -25.39 10.65 -5.78
N GLY A 396 -26.68 10.68 -6.14
CA GLY A 396 -27.77 10.69 -5.15
C GLY A 396 -27.71 11.85 -4.14
N GLY A 397 -27.18 13.01 -4.53
CA GLY A 397 -27.03 14.17 -3.64
C GLY A 397 -25.82 14.11 -2.70
N LYS A 398 -24.91 13.15 -2.90
CA LYS A 398 -23.72 12.95 -2.07
C LYS A 398 -22.42 13.14 -2.86
N GLU A 399 -21.42 13.67 -2.17
CA GLU A 399 -20.07 13.93 -2.69
C GLU A 399 -19.15 12.76 -2.39
N TYR A 400 -18.49 12.22 -3.42
CA TYR A 400 -17.57 11.10 -3.32
C TYR A 400 -16.19 11.45 -3.85
N ILE A 401 -15.15 10.94 -3.19
CA ILE A 401 -13.78 10.90 -3.69
C ILE A 401 -13.49 9.47 -4.16
N VAL A 402 -13.01 9.33 -5.40
CA VAL A 402 -12.70 8.03 -6.01
C VAL A 402 -11.24 7.70 -5.75
N LEU A 403 -11.00 6.57 -5.11
CA LEU A 403 -9.71 6.14 -4.60
C LEU A 403 -9.35 4.75 -5.14
N ARG A 404 -8.06 4.45 -5.15
CA ARG A 404 -7.55 3.09 -5.40
C ARG A 404 -6.58 2.66 -4.31
N ASN A 405 -6.82 1.48 -3.75
CA ASN A 405 -5.84 0.77 -2.92
C ASN A 405 -4.74 0.17 -3.83
N PRO A 406 -3.46 0.53 -3.65
CA PRO A 406 -2.36 -0.01 -4.47
C PRO A 406 -2.14 -1.52 -4.30
N TRP A 407 -2.79 -2.17 -3.34
CA TRP A 407 -2.82 -3.64 -3.25
C TRP A 407 -3.63 -4.28 -4.38
N GLY A 408 -4.46 -3.51 -5.09
CA GLY A 408 -5.32 -4.01 -6.16
C GLY A 408 -6.48 -4.89 -5.69
N VAL A 409 -6.77 -4.89 -4.38
CA VAL A 409 -7.83 -5.63 -3.68
C VAL A 409 -8.17 -4.90 -2.37
N THR A 410 -9.12 -5.43 -1.59
CA THR A 410 -9.52 -4.94 -0.25
C THR A 410 -10.23 -3.59 -0.33
N GLU A 411 -11.30 -3.54 -1.09
CA GLU A 411 -12.19 -2.39 -1.17
C GLU A 411 -13.10 -2.31 0.08
N PRO A 412 -13.38 -1.11 0.60
CA PRO A 412 -14.43 -0.90 1.58
C PRO A 412 -15.80 -1.15 0.96
N THR A 413 -16.67 -1.82 1.72
CA THR A 413 -18.08 -2.01 1.36
C THR A 413 -18.95 -1.46 2.48
N GLY A 414 -19.93 -0.62 2.17
CA GLY A 414 -20.89 -0.12 3.16
C GLY A 414 -21.62 1.14 2.75
N LEU A 415 -22.37 1.72 3.70
CA LEU A 415 -23.26 2.87 3.48
C LEU A 415 -22.56 4.14 3.01
N ASN A 416 -21.27 4.29 3.33
CA ASN A 416 -20.47 5.46 2.97
C ASN A 416 -19.65 5.23 1.68
N THR A 417 -19.87 4.12 1.00
CA THR A 417 -19.24 3.79 -0.28
C THR A 417 -20.26 3.74 -1.39
N TYR A 418 -19.90 4.23 -2.58
CA TYR A 418 -20.74 4.06 -3.77
C TYR A 418 -20.29 2.82 -4.55
N GLN A 419 -21.25 1.94 -4.82
CA GLN A 419 -21.08 0.69 -5.58
C GLN A 419 -21.82 0.85 -6.91
N GLY A 420 -21.09 1.01 -8.01
CA GLY A 420 -21.67 1.32 -9.31
C GLY A 420 -20.62 1.62 -10.38
N LEU A 421 -21.10 1.80 -11.62
CA LEU A 421 -20.27 2.35 -12.69
C LEU A 421 -20.27 3.88 -12.58
N LEU A 422 -19.08 4.46 -12.51
CA LEU A 422 -18.88 5.89 -12.61
C LEU A 422 -18.49 6.22 -14.06
N SER A 423 -19.48 6.68 -14.83
CA SER A 423 -19.29 7.15 -16.21
C SER A 423 -18.73 8.58 -16.23
N PHE A 424 -17.63 8.78 -16.95
CA PHE A 424 -17.08 10.11 -17.20
C PHE A 424 -17.81 10.76 -18.38
N PHE A 425 -17.98 12.09 -18.37
CA PHE A 425 -18.73 12.82 -19.40
C PHE A 425 -18.16 12.64 -20.83
N ASP A 426 -16.89 12.23 -20.95
CA ASP A 426 -16.27 11.87 -22.23
C ASP A 426 -15.86 10.39 -22.24
N GLU A 427 -16.83 9.51 -22.46
CA GLU A 427 -16.61 8.05 -22.59
C GLU A 427 -15.76 7.69 -23.82
N SER A 428 -15.63 8.61 -24.79
CA SER A 428 -14.85 8.37 -26.02
C SER A 428 -13.34 8.48 -25.79
N PHE A 429 -12.94 9.23 -24.76
CA PHE A 429 -11.54 9.43 -24.38
C PHE A 429 -11.16 8.68 -23.09
N TRP A 430 -12.11 8.37 -22.22
CA TRP A 430 -11.83 7.78 -20.90
C TRP A 430 -12.64 6.52 -20.60
N ARG A 431 -11.96 5.45 -20.16
CA ARG A 431 -12.62 4.24 -19.66
C ARG A 431 -13.41 4.55 -18.37
N PRO A 432 -14.67 4.07 -18.23
CA PRO A 432 -15.41 4.20 -16.98
C PRO A 432 -14.66 3.58 -15.80
N ILE A 433 -14.80 4.16 -14.60
CA ILE A 433 -14.30 3.55 -13.37
C ILE A 433 -15.38 2.61 -12.85
N ASN A 434 -15.02 1.34 -12.70
CA ASN A 434 -15.89 0.32 -12.14
C ASN A 434 -15.59 0.13 -10.66
N THR A 435 -16.45 0.65 -9.76
CA THR A 435 -16.27 0.45 -8.30
C THR A 435 -16.83 -0.88 -7.79
N ILE A 436 -17.30 -1.75 -8.69
CA ILE A 436 -17.75 -3.12 -8.41
C ILE A 436 -16.61 -4.12 -8.74
N GLY A 437 -15.49 -3.65 -9.28
CA GLY A 437 -14.32 -4.48 -9.57
C GLY A 437 -13.60 -4.96 -8.31
N ASN A 438 -12.70 -5.93 -8.48
CA ASN A 438 -11.70 -6.33 -7.48
C ASN A 438 -10.32 -5.88 -7.98
N ASP A 439 -10.11 -4.56 -7.99
CA ASP A 439 -8.92 -3.89 -8.51
C ASP A 439 -8.39 -2.75 -7.63
N GLY A 440 -8.91 -2.68 -6.40
CA GLY A 440 -8.63 -1.71 -5.37
C GLY A 440 -9.48 -0.45 -5.46
N VAL A 441 -10.34 -0.29 -6.47
CA VAL A 441 -11.04 0.98 -6.74
C VAL A 441 -12.37 1.08 -6.00
N PHE A 442 -12.57 2.19 -5.28
CA PHE A 442 -13.81 2.49 -4.58
C PHE A 442 -14.09 3.99 -4.54
N ALA A 443 -15.35 4.35 -4.33
CA ALA A 443 -15.77 5.73 -4.12
C ALA A 443 -16.24 5.93 -2.68
N LEU A 444 -15.59 6.83 -1.95
CA LEU A 444 -15.84 7.08 -0.53
C LEU A 444 -16.47 8.47 -0.34
N GLU A 445 -17.53 8.56 0.45
CA GLU A 445 -18.14 9.86 0.77
C GLU A 445 -17.10 10.82 1.35
N ALA A 446 -17.12 12.10 0.96
CA ALA A 446 -16.15 13.09 1.44
C ALA A 446 -16.16 13.24 2.98
N SER A 447 -17.30 13.01 3.61
CA SER A 447 -17.47 12.99 5.07
C SER A 447 -16.70 11.84 5.72
N ALA A 448 -16.79 10.64 5.13
CA ALA A 448 -16.03 9.48 5.55
C ALA A 448 -14.54 9.66 5.21
N PHE A 449 -14.20 10.22 4.05
CA PHE A 449 -12.82 10.54 3.70
C PHE A 449 -12.13 11.38 4.78
N LYS A 450 -12.77 12.45 5.27
CA LYS A 450 -12.24 13.26 6.38
C LYS A 450 -11.96 12.45 7.66
N LEU A 451 -12.75 11.41 7.93
CA LEU A 451 -12.59 10.56 9.12
C LEU A 451 -11.38 9.62 9.03
N TYR A 452 -11.08 9.09 7.84
CA TYR A 452 -10.02 8.10 7.64
C TYR A 452 -8.69 8.71 7.16
N TYR A 453 -8.74 9.75 6.35
CA TYR A 453 -7.57 10.29 5.68
C TYR A 453 -6.97 11.44 6.47
N ALA A 454 -5.64 11.42 6.66
CA ALA A 454 -4.88 12.47 7.33
C ALA A 454 -4.50 13.61 6.37
N GLY A 455 -4.26 13.27 5.11
CA GLY A 455 -3.91 14.25 4.08
C GLY A 455 -4.24 13.78 2.67
N ILE A 456 -4.31 14.76 1.77
CA ILE A 456 -4.41 14.58 0.33
C ILE A 456 -3.42 15.52 -0.35
N GLY A 457 -2.82 15.08 -1.45
CA GLY A 457 -1.77 15.84 -2.12
C GLY A 457 -1.47 15.30 -3.50
N GLY A 458 -0.35 15.74 -4.06
CA GLY A 458 0.07 15.38 -5.41
C GLY A 458 1.24 16.22 -5.85
N ALA A 459 1.46 16.31 -7.17
CA ALA A 459 2.43 17.24 -7.74
C ALA A 459 1.88 17.91 -8.99
N LYS A 460 2.13 19.21 -9.16
CA LYS A 460 1.67 20.00 -10.31
C LYS A 460 2.65 21.06 -10.76
#